data_AF-A0A947ACB3-F1
#
_entry.id   AF-A0A947ACB3-F1
#
_cell.length_a   1.000
_cell.length_b   1.000
_cell.length_c   1.000
_cell.angle_alpha   90.00
_cell.angle_beta   90.00
_cell.angle_gamma   90.00
#
_symmetry.space_group_name_H-M   'P 1'
#
loop_
_entity.id
_entity.type
_entity.pdbx_description
1 polymer ?
#
loop_
_entity_poly.entity_id
_entity_poly.type
_entity_poly.pdbx_seq_one_letter_code
_entity_poly.pdbx_strand_id
1 'polypeptide(L)'
;MKQTNPTYKTKLFYGLLVIVPIAAIIVVLAKIIELIELLAKSLGLDSYLSTSIVIVLALAGIILLCYGIGSLVHTRIGSWSFDKFEQLLLTKIPGYRIIKNIFIDVSGENVKAYKPALLKLGSDGTAVLGFIMEYNENGTTTVFVPHSPVLTVGTIYVVENNRVTPLESGHLA
;
A
#
# COMPACT_ATOMS: atom_id res chain seq x y z
N MET A 1 -8.46 -36.16 10.81
CA MET A 1 -8.02 -34.95 10.08
C MET A 1 -8.73 -34.92 8.74
N LYS A 2 -9.68 -33.98 8.54
CA LYS A 2 -10.52 -33.92 7.32
C LYS A 2 -9.84 -32.97 6.32
N GLN A 3 -9.32 -33.50 5.21
CA GLN A 3 -8.84 -32.70 4.08
C GLN A 3 -10.05 -32.10 3.36
N THR A 4 -10.23 -30.78 3.44
CA THR A 4 -11.22 -30.06 2.63
C THR A 4 -10.55 -29.59 1.35
N ASN A 5 -10.89 -30.22 0.22
CA ASN A 5 -10.39 -29.82 -1.10
C ASN A 5 -10.75 -28.34 -1.37
N PRO A 6 -9.82 -27.52 -1.89
CA PRO A 6 -10.11 -26.11 -2.16
C PRO A 6 -11.15 -26.00 -3.28
N THR A 7 -12.34 -25.52 -2.91
CA THR A 7 -13.50 -25.30 -3.77
C THR A 7 -13.12 -24.41 -4.96
N TYR A 8 -13.42 -24.85 -6.18
CA TYR A 8 -13.24 -24.14 -7.46
C TYR A 8 -13.63 -22.64 -7.42
N LYS A 9 -14.66 -22.30 -6.64
CA LYS A 9 -15.12 -20.92 -6.40
C LYS A 9 -14.02 -20.03 -5.82
N THR A 10 -13.20 -20.57 -4.93
CA THR A 10 -12.09 -19.86 -4.28
C THR A 10 -11.00 -19.52 -5.29
N LYS A 11 -10.63 -20.46 -6.17
CA LYS A 11 -9.63 -20.23 -7.24
C LYS A 11 -10.10 -19.19 -8.26
N LEU A 12 -11.38 -19.26 -8.66
CA LEU A 12 -12.02 -18.27 -9.54
C LEU A 12 -12.04 -16.87 -8.92
N PHE A 13 -12.35 -16.78 -7.62
CA PHE A 13 -12.36 -15.51 -6.89
C PHE A 13 -10.95 -14.90 -6.84
N TYR A 14 -9.93 -15.69 -6.50
CA TYR A 14 -8.54 -15.23 -6.52
C TYR A 14 -8.07 -14.84 -7.92
N GLY A 15 -8.46 -15.57 -8.96
CA GLY A 15 -8.15 -15.21 -10.35
C GLY A 15 -8.77 -13.87 -10.75
N LEU A 16 -10.05 -13.67 -10.45
CA LEU A 16 -10.74 -12.41 -10.72
C LEU A 16 -10.11 -11.24 -9.96
N LEU A 17 -9.74 -11.46 -8.69
CA LEU A 17 -9.08 -10.46 -7.85
C LEU A 17 -7.78 -9.93 -8.48
N VAL A 18 -7.02 -10.78 -9.16
CA VAL A 18 -5.77 -10.40 -9.85
C VAL A 18 -6.05 -9.77 -11.22
N ILE A 19 -7.08 -10.22 -11.93
CA ILE A 19 -7.42 -9.69 -13.26
C ILE A 19 -7.93 -8.25 -13.18
N VAL A 20 -8.71 -7.89 -12.16
CA VAL A 20 -9.27 -6.54 -12.01
C VAL A 20 -8.21 -5.43 -12.02
N PRO A 21 -7.14 -5.46 -11.20
CA PRO A 21 -6.11 -4.41 -11.22
C PRO A 21 -5.34 -4.40 -12.55
N ILE A 22 -5.09 -5.56 -13.15
CA ILE A 22 -4.41 -5.64 -14.46
C ILE A 22 -5.29 -4.99 -15.55
N ALA A 23 -6.58 -5.31 -15.57
CA ALA A 23 -7.53 -4.72 -16.51
C ALA A 23 -7.64 -3.21 -16.33
N ALA A 24 -7.66 -2.73 -15.08
CA ALA A 24 -7.66 -1.29 -14.79
C ALA A 24 -6.42 -0.59 -15.35
N ILE A 25 -5.23 -1.17 -15.18
CA ILE A 25 -3.98 -0.64 -15.76
C ILE A 25 -4.09 -0.56 -17.29
N ILE A 26 -4.57 -1.63 -17.94
CA ILE A 26 -4.72 -1.68 -19.40
C ILE A 26 -5.68 -0.58 -19.89
N VAL A 27 -6.81 -0.40 -19.23
CA VAL A 27 -7.80 0.63 -19.59
C VAL A 27 -7.21 2.03 -19.45
N VAL A 28 -6.48 2.30 -18.38
CA VAL A 28 -5.81 3.59 -18.16
C VAL A 28 -4.78 3.86 -19.26
N LEU A 29 -3.93 2.88 -19.58
CA LEU A 29 -2.95 3.00 -20.67
C LEU A 29 -3.63 3.27 -22.02
N ALA A 30 -4.70 2.55 -22.33
CA ALA A 30 -5.45 2.76 -23.56
C ALA A 30 -6.02 4.18 -23.66
N LYS A 31 -6.60 4.69 -22.55
CA LYS A 31 -7.14 6.06 -22.50
C LYS A 31 -6.08 7.14 -22.68
N ILE A 32 -4.88 6.89 -22.17
CA ILE A 32 -3.75 7.81 -22.32
C ILE A 32 -3.29 7.85 -23.78
N ILE A 33 -3.13 6.69 -24.42
CA ILE A 33 -2.77 6.60 -25.85
C ILE A 33 -3.82 7.32 -26.71
N GLU A 34 -5.11 7.07 -26.45
CA GLU A 34 -6.22 7.72 -27.18
C GLU A 34 -6.18 9.25 -27.04
N LEU A 35 -5.89 9.77 -25.84
CA LEU A 35 -5.77 11.21 -25.61
C LEU A 35 -4.55 11.82 -26.33
N ILE A 36 -3.42 11.10 -26.33
CA ILE A 36 -2.20 11.51 -27.02
C ILE A 36 -2.42 11.55 -28.53
N GLU A 37 -3.07 10.54 -29.12
CA GLU A 37 -3.39 10.50 -30.54
C GLU A 37 -4.30 11.66 -30.95
N LEU A 38 -5.31 11.98 -30.13
CA LEU A 38 -6.20 13.12 -30.34
C LEU A 38 -5.41 14.44 -30.37
N LEU A 39 -4.50 14.63 -29.41
CA LEU A 39 -3.67 15.82 -29.32
C LEU A 39 -2.64 15.91 -30.46
N ALA A 40 -2.00 14.79 -30.81
CA ALA A 40 -1.04 14.72 -31.91
C ALA A 40 -1.69 15.08 -33.24
N LYS A 41 -2.90 14.55 -33.50
CA LYS A 41 -3.69 14.88 -34.68
C LYS A 41 -4.13 16.35 -34.71
N SER A 42 -4.51 16.90 -33.55
CA SER A 42 -4.90 18.32 -33.44
C SER A 42 -3.73 19.28 -33.64
N LEU A 43 -2.49 18.84 -33.38
CA LEU A 43 -1.28 19.66 -33.50
C LEU A 43 -0.55 19.46 -34.84
N GLY A 44 -1.02 18.57 -35.72
CA GLY A 44 -0.45 18.33 -37.05
C GLY A 44 0.98 17.74 -37.02
N LEU A 45 1.30 16.97 -35.97
CA LEU A 45 2.65 16.49 -35.69
C LEU A 45 2.93 15.13 -36.38
N ASP A 46 2.92 15.13 -37.72
CA ASP A 46 3.05 13.93 -38.55
C ASP A 46 4.50 13.47 -38.84
N SER A 47 5.52 14.15 -38.29
CA SER A 47 6.93 13.95 -38.66
C SER A 47 7.80 13.49 -37.48
N TYR A 48 8.87 12.72 -37.73
CA TYR A 48 9.75 12.05 -36.75
C TYR A 48 10.22 12.86 -35.53
N LEU A 49 10.28 14.19 -35.61
CA LEU A 49 10.52 15.11 -34.48
C LEU A 49 9.40 15.09 -33.42
N SER A 50 8.20 14.62 -33.78
CA SER A 50 7.02 14.50 -32.94
C SER A 50 7.15 13.41 -31.89
N THR A 51 7.95 12.36 -32.14
CA THR A 51 8.04 11.19 -31.25
C THR A 51 8.47 11.56 -29.84
N SER A 52 9.49 12.43 -29.69
CA SER A 52 9.97 12.87 -28.38
C SER A 52 8.95 13.75 -27.65
N ILE A 53 8.27 14.64 -28.37
CA ILE A 53 7.23 15.52 -27.81
C ILE A 53 6.01 14.69 -27.38
N VAL A 54 5.65 13.69 -28.17
CA VAL A 54 4.58 12.73 -27.87
C VAL A 54 4.90 11.93 -26.61
N ILE A 55 6.14 11.44 -26.43
CA ILE A 55 6.56 10.73 -25.22
C ILE A 55 6.51 11.65 -23.98
N VAL A 56 6.99 12.89 -24.10
CA VAL A 56 6.95 13.86 -22.99
C VAL A 56 5.51 14.20 -22.60
N LEU A 57 4.62 14.42 -23.58
CA LEU A 57 3.19 14.64 -23.34
C LEU A 57 2.51 13.42 -22.72
N ALA A 58 2.89 12.21 -23.14
CA ALA A 58 2.41 10.96 -22.56
C ALA A 58 2.77 10.85 -21.08
N LEU A 59 4.05 11.08 -20.75
CA LEU A 59 4.54 11.08 -19.37
C LEU A 59 3.85 12.16 -18.52
N ALA A 60 3.72 13.38 -19.05
CA ALA A 60 3.00 14.46 -18.37
C ALA A 60 1.53 14.11 -18.14
N GLY A 61 0.86 13.49 -19.11
CA GLY A 61 -0.51 13.00 -19.00
C GLY A 61 -0.68 11.93 -17.92
N ILE A 62 0.25 10.97 -17.85
CA ILE A 62 0.29 9.96 -16.77
C ILE A 62 0.42 10.66 -15.41
N ILE A 63 1.35 11.59 -15.27
CA ILE A 63 1.58 12.33 -14.02
C ILE A 63 0.33 13.11 -13.61
N LEU A 64 -0.32 13.82 -14.56
CA LEU A 64 -1.54 14.57 -14.30
C LEU A 64 -2.73 13.68 -13.93
N LEU A 65 -2.88 12.52 -14.57
CA LEU A 65 -3.92 11.56 -14.21
C LEU A 65 -3.67 10.96 -12.82
N CYS A 66 -2.44 10.56 -12.53
CA CYS A 66 -2.06 10.10 -11.19
C CYS A 66 -2.32 11.19 -10.14
N TYR A 67 -1.98 12.44 -10.44
CA TYR A 67 -2.25 13.57 -9.56
C TYR A 67 -3.75 13.83 -9.39
N GLY A 68 -4.53 13.81 -10.48
CA GLY A 68 -5.98 14.01 -10.45
C GLY A 68 -6.70 12.93 -9.66
N ILE A 69 -6.35 11.65 -9.90
CA ILE A 69 -6.86 10.51 -9.14
C ILE A 69 -6.43 10.62 -7.67
N GLY A 70 -5.15 10.90 -7.40
CA GLY A 70 -4.66 11.08 -6.02
C GLY A 70 -5.37 12.21 -5.28
N SER A 71 -5.58 13.34 -5.96
CA SER A 71 -6.33 14.49 -5.41
C SER A 71 -7.80 14.17 -5.17
N LEU A 72 -8.45 13.43 -6.09
CA LEU A 72 -9.82 12.94 -5.93
C LEU A 72 -9.94 11.97 -4.75
N VAL A 73 -8.98 11.06 -4.57
CA VAL A 73 -8.93 10.11 -3.45
C VAL A 73 -8.76 10.84 -2.11
N HIS A 74 -7.93 11.90 -2.06
CA HIS A 74 -7.79 12.76 -0.89
C HIS A 74 -9.01 13.68 -0.64
N THR A 75 -9.95 13.77 -1.57
CA THR A 75 -11.17 14.55 -1.37
C THR A 75 -12.17 13.75 -0.52
N ARG A 76 -12.90 14.43 0.38
CA ARG A 76 -13.86 13.84 1.35
C ARG A 76 -14.92 12.90 0.74
N ILE A 77 -15.23 13.05 -0.56
CA ILE A 77 -16.16 12.19 -1.31
C ILE A 77 -15.45 10.93 -1.85
N GLY A 78 -14.18 11.08 -2.24
CA GLY A 78 -13.32 9.99 -2.70
C GLY A 78 -12.95 9.05 -1.56
N SER A 79 -12.56 9.57 -0.39
CA SER A 79 -12.22 8.73 0.77
C SER A 79 -13.41 7.88 1.23
N TRP A 80 -14.63 8.47 1.29
CA TRP A 80 -15.83 7.73 1.66
C TRP A 80 -16.20 6.61 0.67
N SER A 81 -16.08 6.88 -0.62
CA SER A 81 -16.38 5.88 -1.66
C SER A 81 -15.35 4.75 -1.66
N PHE A 82 -14.08 5.09 -1.42
CA PHE A 82 -12.99 4.15 -1.29
C PHE A 82 -13.12 3.28 -0.04
N ASP A 83 -13.44 3.87 1.11
CA ASP A 83 -13.66 3.16 2.38
C ASP A 83 -14.80 2.14 2.27
N LYS A 84 -15.89 2.49 1.58
CA LYS A 84 -16.99 1.55 1.32
C LYS A 84 -16.59 0.41 0.40
N PHE A 85 -15.84 0.70 -0.66
CA PHE A 85 -15.32 -0.32 -1.56
C PHE A 85 -14.36 -1.28 -0.83
N GLU A 86 -13.51 -0.71 0.03
CA GLU A 86 -12.57 -1.46 0.86
C GLU A 86 -13.26 -2.38 1.85
N GLN A 87 -14.29 -1.89 2.54
CA GLN A 87 -15.09 -2.69 3.45
C GLN A 87 -15.83 -3.84 2.74
N LEU A 88 -16.22 -3.67 1.48
CA LEU A 88 -16.96 -4.69 0.73
C LEU A 88 -16.07 -5.82 0.16
N LEU A 89 -14.88 -5.46 -0.31
CA LEU A 89 -14.02 -6.35 -1.12
C LEU A 89 -12.70 -6.69 -0.45
N LEU A 90 -12.02 -5.71 0.15
CA LEU A 90 -10.65 -5.85 0.61
C LEU A 90 -10.58 -6.43 2.03
N THR A 91 -11.59 -6.21 2.88
CA THR A 91 -11.71 -6.89 4.20
C THR A 91 -11.92 -8.40 4.09
N LYS A 92 -12.42 -8.90 2.96
CA LYS A 92 -12.57 -10.33 2.70
C LYS A 92 -11.23 -11.00 2.34
N ILE A 93 -10.18 -10.21 2.08
CA ILE A 93 -8.84 -10.73 1.84
C ILE A 93 -8.12 -10.87 3.18
N PRO A 94 -7.82 -12.10 3.64
CA PRO A 94 -7.06 -12.30 4.86
C PRO A 94 -5.67 -11.64 4.72
N GLY A 95 -5.26 -10.86 5.71
CA GLY A 95 -3.96 -10.15 5.74
C GLY A 95 -3.96 -8.72 5.18
N TYR A 96 -4.98 -8.30 4.42
CA TYR A 96 -5.04 -6.94 3.86
C TYR A 96 -5.05 -5.85 4.95
N ARG A 97 -5.79 -6.07 6.04
CA ARG A 97 -5.84 -5.13 7.19
C ARG A 97 -4.46 -4.93 7.85
N ILE A 98 -3.62 -5.97 7.88
CA ILE A 98 -2.29 -5.89 8.48
C ILE A 98 -1.38 -5.04 7.59
N ILE A 99 -1.39 -5.31 6.28
CA ILE A 99 -0.64 -4.54 5.28
C ILE A 99 -1.11 -3.07 5.30
N LYS A 100 -2.43 -2.82 5.27
CA LYS A 100 -2.99 -1.48 5.33
C LYS A 100 -2.45 -0.68 6.53
N ASN A 101 -2.44 -1.29 7.72
CA ASN A 101 -1.97 -0.64 8.94
C ASN A 101 -0.45 -0.37 8.97
N ILE A 102 0.32 -1.01 8.09
CA ILE A 102 1.77 -0.76 7.94
C ILE A 102 2.03 0.33 6.89
N PHE A 103 1.22 0.39 5.83
CA PHE A 103 1.47 1.28 4.68
C PHE A 103 0.76 2.65 4.77
N ILE A 104 -0.26 2.81 5.63
CA ILE A 104 -0.95 4.11 5.82
C ILE A 104 -0.26 4.94 6.90
N ASP A 105 0.97 5.36 6.60
CA ASP A 105 1.57 6.54 7.24
C ASP A 105 1.81 7.67 6.23
N VAL A 106 1.46 7.46 4.95
CA VAL A 106 1.70 8.44 3.88
C VAL A 106 0.52 9.43 3.69
N SER A 107 -0.66 9.14 4.27
CA SER A 107 -1.90 9.88 3.98
C SER A 107 -2.38 10.82 5.09
N GLY A 108 -1.68 10.94 6.22
CA GLY A 108 -2.01 11.90 7.27
C GLY A 108 -3.37 11.70 7.99
N GLU A 109 -4.14 10.65 7.68
CA GLU A 109 -5.35 10.30 8.41
C GLU A 109 -5.10 9.11 9.34
N ASN A 110 -5.25 9.38 10.63
CA ASN A 110 -5.07 8.52 11.80
C ASN A 110 -5.76 7.14 11.70
N VAL A 111 -5.18 6.21 10.97
CA VAL A 111 -5.47 4.77 11.08
C VAL A 111 -4.30 4.14 11.82
N LYS A 112 -4.33 4.22 13.16
CA LYS A 112 -3.40 3.59 14.15
C LYS A 112 -2.28 2.73 13.52
N ALA A 113 -1.30 3.38 12.90
CA ALA A 113 -0.10 2.70 12.44
C ALA A 113 0.65 2.24 13.70
N TYR A 114 1.06 0.96 13.74
CA TYR A 114 1.81 0.47 14.89
C TYR A 114 3.13 1.24 14.98
N LYS A 115 3.44 1.81 16.15
CA LYS A 115 4.63 2.66 16.32
C LYS A 115 5.90 1.82 16.16
N PRO A 116 6.83 2.18 15.24
CA PRO A 116 8.09 1.48 15.12
C PRO A 116 8.93 1.68 16.40
N ALA A 117 9.70 0.66 16.76
CA ALA A 117 10.56 0.68 17.93
C ALA A 117 11.79 -0.22 17.74
N LEU A 118 12.87 0.15 18.42
CA LEU A 118 14.07 -0.67 18.56
C LEU A 118 13.95 -1.52 19.82
N LEU A 119 14.23 -2.82 19.65
CA LEU A 119 14.07 -3.83 20.68
C LEU A 119 15.41 -4.46 21.04
N LYS A 120 15.78 -4.41 22.32
CA LYS A 120 16.98 -5.06 22.84
C LYS A 120 16.67 -6.52 23.22
N LEU A 121 16.59 -7.38 22.20
CA LEU A 121 16.34 -8.82 22.35
C LEU A 121 17.61 -9.66 22.58
N GLY A 122 18.78 -9.13 22.24
CA GLY A 122 20.08 -9.83 22.32
C GLY A 122 21.06 -9.20 23.29
N SER A 123 22.35 -9.43 23.05
CA SER A 123 23.47 -8.83 23.79
C SER A 123 23.52 -7.31 23.62
N ASP A 124 24.17 -6.66 24.58
CA ASP A 124 24.39 -5.21 24.55
C ASP A 124 25.02 -4.77 23.22
N GLY A 125 24.42 -3.75 22.61
CA GLY A 125 24.86 -3.17 21.33
C GLY A 125 24.08 -3.62 20.09
N THR A 126 23.18 -4.60 20.18
CA THR A 126 22.29 -4.98 19.06
C THR A 126 20.83 -4.68 19.37
N ALA A 127 20.12 -4.08 18.41
CA ALA A 127 18.69 -3.85 18.48
C ALA A 127 18.00 -4.39 17.23
N VAL A 128 16.77 -4.87 17.42
CA VAL A 128 15.92 -5.38 16.35
C VAL A 128 14.78 -4.40 16.12
N LEU A 129 14.47 -4.11 14.85
CA LEU A 129 13.31 -3.30 14.50
C LEU A 129 12.04 -4.11 14.74
N GLY A 130 11.07 -3.50 15.42
CA GLY A 130 9.73 -4.05 15.60
C GLY A 130 8.69 -2.95 15.71
N PHE A 131 7.46 -3.36 15.96
CA PHE A 131 6.30 -2.49 16.05
C PHE A 131 5.60 -2.69 17.39
N ILE A 132 5.30 -1.61 18.10
CA ILE A 132 4.59 -1.63 19.39
C ILE A 132 3.12 -1.94 19.11
N MET A 133 2.65 -3.05 19.66
CA MET A 133 1.27 -3.51 19.53
C MET A 133 0.42 -3.02 20.71
N GLU A 134 0.95 -3.14 21.92
CA GLU A 134 0.24 -2.84 23.16
C GLU A 134 1.23 -2.55 24.31
N TYR A 135 0.88 -1.58 25.16
CA TYR A 135 1.53 -1.36 26.46
C TYR A 135 0.70 -2.07 27.53
N ASN A 136 1.30 -3.00 28.25
CA ASN A 136 0.62 -3.79 29.26
C ASN A 136 0.73 -3.09 30.64
N GLU A 137 -0.30 -3.23 31.48
CA GLU A 137 -0.34 -2.61 32.82
C GLU A 137 0.77 -3.10 33.76
N ASN A 138 1.34 -4.27 33.49
CA ASN A 138 2.40 -4.90 34.28
C ASN A 138 3.82 -4.39 33.97
N GLY A 139 3.96 -3.28 33.24
CA GLY A 139 5.28 -2.71 32.90
C GLY A 139 6.01 -3.43 31.76
N THR A 140 5.29 -4.24 30.98
CA THR A 140 5.79 -4.87 29.76
C THR A 140 5.13 -4.29 28.51
N THR A 141 5.78 -4.44 27.36
CA THR A 141 5.27 -4.03 26.05
C THR A 141 5.23 -5.24 25.13
N THR A 142 4.09 -5.42 24.46
CA THR A 142 3.91 -6.42 23.42
C THR A 142 4.35 -5.82 22.09
N VAL A 143 5.29 -6.48 21.42
CA VAL A 143 5.95 -5.97 20.21
C VAL A 143 5.96 -7.03 19.11
N PHE A 144 5.70 -6.64 17.87
CA PHE A 144 5.77 -7.50 16.70
C PHE A 144 7.08 -7.26 15.94
N VAL A 145 7.86 -8.31 15.72
CA VAL A 145 9.11 -8.27 14.95
C VAL A 145 8.89 -8.97 13.62
N PRO A 146 8.86 -8.24 12.48
CA PRO A 146 8.69 -8.85 11.17
C PRO A 146 9.93 -9.67 10.76
N HIS A 147 9.73 -10.68 9.92
CA HIS A 147 10.80 -11.38 9.25
C HIS A 147 11.07 -10.73 7.89
N SER A 148 12.33 -10.45 7.58
CA SER A 148 12.68 -9.97 6.23
C SER A 148 12.58 -11.13 5.22
N PRO A 149 12.08 -10.90 3.99
CA PRO A 149 11.55 -9.65 3.43
C PRO A 149 10.04 -9.45 3.62
N VAL A 150 9.35 -10.43 4.23
CA VAL A 150 7.88 -10.49 4.33
C VAL A 150 7.40 -9.87 5.65
N LEU A 151 7.05 -8.58 5.63
CA LEU A 151 6.64 -7.82 6.82
C LEU A 151 5.33 -8.27 7.48
N THR A 152 4.58 -9.16 6.83
CA THR A 152 3.32 -9.71 7.36
C THR A 152 3.51 -10.94 8.23
N VAL A 153 4.70 -11.53 8.24
CA VAL A 153 5.06 -12.70 9.05
C VAL A 153 6.15 -12.27 10.01
N GLY A 154 6.05 -12.70 11.27
CA GLY A 154 6.99 -12.29 12.29
C GLY A 154 6.75 -12.99 13.61
N THR A 155 7.50 -12.57 14.62
CA THR A 155 7.43 -13.08 15.98
C THR A 155 6.90 -12.00 16.91
N ILE A 156 5.98 -12.38 17.81
CA ILE A 156 5.53 -11.51 18.89
C ILE A 156 6.43 -11.74 20.11
N TYR A 157 6.95 -10.66 20.67
CA TYR A 157 7.68 -10.67 21.93
C TYR A 157 6.94 -9.85 22.98
N VAL A 158 7.03 -10.28 24.23
CA VAL A 158 6.64 -9.47 25.40
C VAL A 158 7.92 -9.14 26.14
N VAL A 159 8.25 -7.86 26.21
CA VAL A 159 9.51 -7.38 26.77
C VAL A 159 9.27 -6.31 27.82
N GLU A 160 10.19 -6.13 28.75
CA GLU A 160 10.18 -5.00 29.67
C GLU A 160 10.23 -3.67 28.92
N ASN A 161 9.54 -2.64 29.43
CA ASN A 161 9.47 -1.33 28.78
C ASN A 161 10.84 -0.69 28.56
N ASN A 162 11.83 -0.96 29.42
CA ASN A 162 13.21 -0.48 29.32
C ASN A 162 13.99 -1.06 28.10
N ARG A 163 13.51 -2.16 27.51
CA ARG A 163 14.10 -2.80 26.32
C ARG A 163 13.52 -2.29 25.02
N VAL A 164 12.51 -1.41 25.10
CA VAL A 164 11.84 -0.81 23.95
C VAL A 164 12.24 0.65 23.85
N THR A 165 12.79 1.04 22.70
CA THR A 165 13.04 2.44 22.35
C THR A 165 12.13 2.80 21.18
N PRO A 166 11.00 3.49 21.42
CA PRO A 166 10.14 3.97 20.36
C PRO A 166 10.94 4.85 19.39
N LEU A 167 10.70 4.67 18.09
CA LEU A 167 11.24 5.54 17.06
C LEU A 167 10.18 6.58 16.76
N GLU A 168 10.56 7.86 16.89
CA GLU A 168 9.72 8.95 16.38
C GLU A 168 9.75 8.87 14.85
N SER A 169 8.58 8.74 14.23
CA SER A 169 8.40 8.84 12.78
C SER A 169 8.51 10.33 12.37
N GLY A 170 9.73 10.86 12.47
CA GLY A 170 10.06 12.24 12.15
C GLY A 170 10.93 12.33 10.90
N HIS A 171 10.37 12.88 9.83
CA HIS A 171 11.08 13.49 8.70
C HIS A 171 12.07 12.58 7.95
N LEU A 172 11.56 11.84 6.97
CA LEU A 172 12.33 11.70 5.73
C LEU A 172 11.98 12.93 4.88
N ALA A 173 12.95 13.85 4.81
CA ALA A 173 12.95 15.00 3.93
C ALA A 173 12.82 14.62 2.45
#